data_AF-A0A431RJB0-F1
#
_entry.id   AF-A0A431RJB0-F1
#
_cell.length_a   1.000
_cell.length_b   1.000
_cell.length_c   1.000
_cell.angle_alpha   90.00
_cell.angle_beta   90.00
_cell.angle_gamma   90.00
#
_symmetry.space_group_name_H-M   'P 1'
#
loop_
_entity.id
_entity.type
_entity.pdbx_description
1 polymer ?
#
loop_
_entity_poly.entity_id
_entity_poly.type
_entity_poly.pdbx_seq_one_letter_code
_entity_poly.pdbx_strand_id
1 'polypeptide(L)'
;MGKVTERIEGVVIGAFLGFGDEAPLVVFPGNPEETALPARSLCELTVDMIGCEVALLFQEGDPRKPLIVGRVVQPTRVKEATHVSRDGEHIKITGEKTIELRCGKSTIIMDEDGRITIRGTRIVSHASGSNRIRGGSIDLN
;
A
#
# COMPACT_ATOMS: atom_id res chain seq x y z
N MET A 1 -5.36 49.80 4.61
CA MET A 1 -6.52 48.88 4.77
C MET A 1 -6.03 47.46 4.54
N GLY A 2 -5.96 46.64 5.59
CA GLY A 2 -5.43 45.28 5.50
C GLY A 2 -6.35 44.36 4.68
N LYS A 3 -5.76 43.59 3.77
CA LYS A 3 -6.46 42.45 3.14
C LYS A 3 -6.87 41.50 4.24
N VAL A 4 -8.17 41.35 4.44
CA VAL A 4 -8.73 40.30 5.31
C VAL A 4 -8.43 38.99 4.60
N THR A 5 -7.38 38.29 5.05
CA THR A 5 -7.15 36.90 4.63
C THR A 5 -8.20 36.07 5.34
N GLU A 6 -9.18 35.53 4.59
CA GLU A 6 -10.18 34.62 5.16
C GLU A 6 -9.45 33.45 5.83
N ARG A 7 -9.56 33.38 7.15
CA ARG A 7 -8.92 32.35 7.97
C ARG A 7 -9.69 31.05 7.76
N ILE A 8 -8.98 29.99 7.41
CA ILE A 8 -9.60 28.67 7.27
C ILE A 8 -9.58 27.99 8.63
N GLU A 9 -10.75 27.90 9.27
CA GLU A 9 -10.95 27.15 10.51
C GLU A 9 -11.60 25.79 10.18
N GLY A 10 -10.78 24.83 9.75
CA GLY A 10 -11.24 23.48 9.45
C GLY A 10 -10.29 22.68 8.56
N VAL A 11 -10.69 21.45 8.25
CA VAL A 11 -10.02 20.61 7.24
C VAL A 11 -10.52 21.04 5.86
N VAL A 12 -9.60 21.21 4.91
CA VAL A 12 -9.94 21.45 3.50
C VAL A 12 -9.53 20.24 2.67
N ILE A 13 -10.38 19.84 1.74
CA ILE A 13 -10.04 18.82 0.75
C ILE A 13 -9.40 19.51 -0.45
N GLY A 14 -8.15 19.16 -0.72
CA GLY A 14 -7.39 19.60 -1.89
C GLY A 14 -6.94 18.42 -2.74
N ALA A 15 -6.15 18.70 -3.77
CA ALA A 15 -5.50 17.71 -4.60
C ALA A 15 -3.99 17.81 -4.46
N PHE A 16 -3.34 16.65 -4.32
CA PHE A 16 -1.88 16.54 -4.39
C PHE A 16 -1.44 16.51 -5.85
N LEU A 17 -0.64 17.48 -6.29
CA LEU A 17 -0.24 17.62 -7.70
C LEU A 17 1.14 17.01 -8.01
N GLY A 18 1.83 16.50 -7.00
CA GLY A 18 3.15 15.89 -7.13
C GLY A 18 4.24 16.63 -6.38
N PHE A 19 5.48 16.26 -6.65
CA PHE A 19 6.65 16.85 -5.98
C PHE A 19 7.18 18.02 -6.79
N GLY A 20 7.24 19.20 -6.18
CA GLY A 20 8.08 20.30 -6.68
C GLY A 20 9.54 20.09 -6.28
N ASP A 21 10.37 21.10 -6.49
CA ASP A 21 11.82 21.00 -6.27
C ASP A 21 12.19 20.67 -4.81
N GLU A 22 11.44 21.19 -3.83
CA GLU A 22 11.73 21.00 -2.40
C GLU A 22 10.56 20.46 -1.56
N ALA A 23 9.34 20.45 -2.11
CA ALA A 23 8.14 20.12 -1.35
C ALA A 23 7.03 19.53 -2.22
N PRO A 24 6.12 18.73 -1.66
CA PRO A 24 4.89 18.34 -2.35
C PRO A 24 4.05 19.58 -2.66
N LEU A 25 3.44 19.60 -3.84
CA LEU A 25 2.58 20.68 -4.31
C LEU A 25 1.12 20.30 -4.16
N VAL A 26 0.31 21.24 -3.67
CA VAL A 26 -1.14 21.05 -3.52
C VAL A 26 -1.90 22.21 -4.13
N VAL A 27 -3.12 21.91 -4.58
CA VAL A 27 -4.13 22.91 -4.92
C VAL A 27 -5.39 22.60 -4.12
N PHE A 28 -6.13 23.63 -3.73
CA PHE A 28 -7.35 23.47 -2.94
C PHE A 28 -8.32 24.63 -3.20
N PRO A 29 -9.62 24.43 -2.95
CA PRO A 29 -10.60 25.52 -3.03
C PRO A 29 -10.24 26.65 -2.07
N GLY A 30 -10.16 27.88 -2.58
CA GLY A 30 -9.72 29.04 -1.78
C GLY A 30 -8.20 29.22 -1.71
N ASN A 31 -7.43 28.52 -2.54
CA ASN A 31 -6.01 28.81 -2.71
C ASN A 31 -5.83 30.29 -3.11
N PRO A 32 -5.11 31.10 -2.31
CA PRO A 32 -4.94 32.52 -2.59
C PRO A 32 -3.99 32.81 -3.77
N GLU A 33 -3.25 31.81 -4.26
CA GLU A 33 -2.31 31.94 -5.37
C GLU A 33 -2.86 31.29 -6.66
N GLU A 34 -2.42 31.77 -7.83
CA GLU A 34 -2.82 31.22 -9.13
C GLU A 34 -2.17 29.85 -9.43
N THR A 35 -1.13 29.50 -8.69
CA THR A 35 -0.38 28.25 -8.84
C THR A 35 -0.51 27.35 -7.62
N ALA A 36 -0.09 26.09 -7.79
CA ALA A 36 0.02 25.16 -6.67
C ALA A 36 0.95 25.70 -5.58
N LEU A 37 0.61 25.42 -4.33
CA LEU A 37 1.40 25.82 -3.17
C LEU A 37 2.24 24.65 -2.65
N PRO A 38 3.49 24.89 -2.21
CA PRO A 38 4.25 23.90 -1.48
C PRO A 38 3.57 23.61 -0.13
N ALA A 39 3.49 22.33 0.19
CA ALA A 39 2.92 21.84 1.44
C ALA A 39 3.97 21.07 2.24
N ARG A 40 3.75 20.99 3.55
CA ARG A 40 4.40 19.96 4.39
C ARG A 40 3.51 18.73 4.45
N SER A 41 4.05 17.59 4.86
CA SER A 41 3.28 16.35 5.00
C SER A 41 3.48 15.70 6.36
N LEU A 42 2.40 15.12 6.91
CA LEU A 42 2.40 14.22 8.07
C LEU A 42 2.35 12.74 7.67
N CYS A 43 2.13 12.45 6.39
CA CYS A 43 2.13 11.10 5.84
C CYS A 43 3.18 10.93 4.74
N GLU A 44 3.56 9.69 4.46
CA GLU A 44 4.34 9.40 3.25
C GLU A 44 3.51 9.74 2.00
N LEU A 45 4.19 10.28 1.00
CA LEU A 45 3.62 10.61 -0.30
C LEU A 45 4.40 9.83 -1.36
N THR A 46 3.68 9.28 -2.32
CA THR A 46 4.24 8.51 -3.42
C THR A 46 3.71 9.03 -4.75
N VAL A 47 4.40 8.70 -5.85
CA VAL A 47 4.07 9.21 -7.19
C VAL A 47 2.70 8.72 -7.67
N ASP A 48 2.23 7.55 -7.22
CA ASP A 48 0.89 7.03 -7.53
C ASP A 48 -0.24 7.82 -6.86
N MET A 49 0.08 8.70 -5.91
CA MET A 49 -0.89 9.58 -5.25
C MET A 49 -1.14 10.89 -6.01
N ILE A 50 -0.41 11.17 -7.09
CA ILE A 50 -0.61 12.41 -7.87
C ILE A 50 -2.03 12.47 -8.44
N GLY A 51 -2.69 13.60 -8.26
CA GLY A 51 -4.09 13.84 -8.60
C GLY A 51 -5.09 13.34 -7.57
N CYS A 52 -4.65 12.65 -6.50
CA CYS A 52 -5.55 12.19 -5.45
C CYS A 52 -5.99 13.33 -4.52
N GLU A 53 -7.19 13.19 -3.96
CA GLU A 53 -7.69 14.07 -2.91
C GLU A 53 -6.92 13.86 -1.60
N VAL A 54 -6.57 14.97 -0.95
CA VAL A 54 -5.85 15.00 0.33
C VAL A 54 -6.55 15.92 1.30
N ALA A 55 -6.53 15.55 2.58
CA ALA A 55 -6.97 16.39 3.68
C ALA A 55 -5.85 17.35 4.07
N LEU A 56 -6.15 18.65 4.03
CA LEU A 56 -5.24 19.74 4.37
C LEU A 56 -5.67 20.41 5.67
N LEU A 57 -4.67 20.67 6.51
CA LEU A 57 -4.73 21.69 7.56
C LEU A 57 -3.81 22.85 7.19
N PHE A 58 -3.99 23.98 7.85
CA PHE A 58 -3.22 25.20 7.58
C PHE A 58 -2.54 25.67 8.85
N GLN A 59 -1.22 25.81 8.81
CA GLN A 59 -0.45 26.22 9.99
C GLN A 59 -0.86 27.62 10.42
N GLU A 60 -1.24 27.78 11.70
CA GLU A 60 -1.76 29.03 12.28
C GLU A 60 -3.07 29.54 11.60
N GLY A 61 -3.70 28.72 10.76
CA GLY A 61 -4.84 29.10 9.93
C GLY A 61 -4.47 29.88 8.66
N ASP A 62 -3.19 29.91 8.26
CA ASP A 62 -2.70 30.59 7.06
C ASP A 62 -2.86 29.70 5.81
N PRO A 63 -3.72 30.05 4.84
CA PRO A 63 -3.92 29.28 3.61
C PRO A 63 -2.63 29.07 2.80
N ARG A 64 -1.61 29.91 2.98
CA ARG A 64 -0.31 29.77 2.28
C ARG A 64 0.61 28.73 2.90
N LYS A 65 0.26 28.17 4.05
CA LYS A 65 1.05 27.16 4.77
C LYS A 65 0.28 25.84 4.91
N PRO A 66 -0.03 25.15 3.80
CA PRO A 66 -0.75 23.88 3.85
C PRO A 66 0.09 22.76 4.47
N LEU A 67 -0.57 21.88 5.21
CA LEU A 67 -0.06 20.66 5.81
C LEU A 67 -0.96 19.49 5.40
N ILE A 68 -0.42 18.57 4.62
CA ILE A 68 -1.08 17.33 4.23
C ILE A 68 -1.16 16.42 5.45
N VAL A 69 -2.38 16.10 5.89
CA VAL A 69 -2.63 15.16 6.99
C VAL A 69 -2.67 13.73 6.47
N GLY A 70 -3.26 13.53 5.29
CA GLY A 70 -3.37 12.21 4.66
C GLY A 70 -4.21 12.24 3.38
N ARG A 71 -4.19 11.14 2.63
CA ARG A 71 -5.05 10.92 1.46
C ARG A 71 -6.48 10.65 1.91
N VAL A 72 -7.45 11.25 1.22
CA VAL A 72 -8.85 10.87 1.35
C VAL A 72 -9.02 9.53 0.63
N VAL A 73 -9.41 8.50 1.38
CA VAL A 73 -9.65 7.17 0.83
C VAL A 73 -11.10 6.78 1.09
N GLN A 74 -11.69 6.07 0.14
CA GLN A 74 -12.93 5.36 0.44
C GLN A 74 -12.61 4.25 1.45
N PRO A 75 -13.32 4.18 2.59
CA PRO A 75 -13.11 3.13 3.56
C PRO A 75 -13.43 1.79 2.91
N THR A 76 -12.38 1.07 2.50
CA THR A 76 -12.52 -0.31 2.04
C THR A 76 -12.60 -1.16 3.30
N ARG A 77 -13.74 -1.83 3.49
CA ARG A 77 -13.83 -2.89 4.50
C ARG A 77 -12.85 -3.97 4.07
N VAL A 78 -11.66 -3.96 4.66
CA VAL A 78 -10.62 -4.94 4.39
C VAL A 78 -11.22 -6.29 4.75
N LYS A 79 -11.70 -7.05 3.75
CA LYS A 79 -11.85 -8.50 3.91
C LYS A 79 -10.44 -9.01 4.15
N GLU A 80 -10.25 -9.70 5.26
CA GLU A 80 -8.96 -10.08 5.83
C GLU A 80 -7.87 -10.26 4.77
N ALA A 81 -6.98 -9.27 4.69
CA ALA A 81 -5.92 -9.27 3.71
C ALA A 81 -4.92 -10.35 4.07
N THR A 82 -4.46 -11.11 3.07
CA THR A 82 -3.33 -12.03 3.17
C THR A 82 -2.23 -11.42 4.03
N HIS A 83 -1.94 -12.03 5.19
CA HIS A 83 -0.94 -11.50 6.11
C HIS A 83 0.44 -12.01 5.69
N VAL A 84 1.32 -11.09 5.30
CA VAL A 84 2.73 -11.38 5.03
C VAL A 84 3.56 -10.64 6.07
N SER A 85 4.20 -11.36 7.00
CA SER A 85 5.11 -10.76 7.98
C SER A 85 6.56 -11.17 7.71
N ARG A 86 7.48 -10.27 8.04
CA ARG A 86 8.93 -10.50 8.01
C ARG A 86 9.52 -10.07 9.34
N ASP A 87 10.27 -10.94 9.99
CA ASP A 87 10.92 -10.66 11.29
C ASP A 87 12.46 -10.53 11.17
N GLY A 88 12.98 -10.49 9.94
CA GLY A 88 14.40 -10.43 9.63
C GLY A 88 15.06 -11.81 9.44
N GLU A 89 14.42 -12.88 9.92
CA GLU A 89 14.89 -14.26 9.77
C GLU A 89 13.93 -15.11 8.91
N HIS A 90 12.64 -14.81 8.98
CA HIS A 90 11.57 -15.57 8.36
C HIS A 90 10.58 -14.69 7.59
N ILE A 91 9.94 -15.31 6.60
CA ILE A 91 8.77 -14.76 5.89
C ILE A 91 7.59 -15.67 6.21
N LYS A 92 6.54 -15.13 6.84
CA LYS A 92 5.30 -15.86 7.13
C LYS A 92 4.19 -15.38 6.21
N ILE A 93 3.57 -16.30 5.48
CA ILE A 93 2.40 -16.05 4.62
C ILE A 93 1.22 -16.81 5.20
N THR A 94 0.13 -16.12 5.52
CA THR A 94 -1.09 -16.73 6.07
C THR A 94 -2.30 -16.35 5.21
N GLY A 95 -3.08 -17.37 4.83
CA GLY A 95 -4.35 -17.23 4.14
C GLY A 95 -5.38 -18.15 4.77
N GLU A 96 -6.64 -17.73 4.83
CA GLU A 96 -7.71 -18.48 5.49
C GLU A 96 -8.15 -19.72 4.69
N LYS A 97 -8.19 -19.60 3.35
CA LYS A 97 -8.75 -20.64 2.47
C LYS A 97 -7.73 -21.28 1.54
N THR A 98 -6.87 -20.47 0.94
CA THR A 98 -5.91 -20.93 -0.07
C THR A 98 -4.70 -20.02 -0.12
N ILE A 99 -3.52 -20.59 -0.29
CA ILE A 99 -2.28 -19.89 -0.64
C ILE A 99 -1.79 -20.47 -1.96
N GLU A 100 -1.60 -19.61 -2.97
CA GLU A 100 -1.15 -20.00 -4.31
C GLU A 100 0.11 -19.24 -4.72
N LEU A 101 1.16 -19.96 -5.10
CA LEU A 101 2.37 -19.43 -5.73
C LEU A 101 2.39 -19.87 -7.19
N ARG A 102 2.18 -18.94 -8.14
CA ARG A 102 2.10 -19.23 -9.57
C ARG A 102 3.19 -18.53 -10.37
N CYS A 103 3.80 -19.26 -11.30
CA CYS A 103 4.70 -18.72 -12.32
C CYS A 103 4.49 -19.49 -13.64
N GLY A 104 3.85 -18.86 -14.63
CA GLY A 104 3.51 -19.50 -15.90
C GLY A 104 2.68 -20.79 -15.72
N LYS A 105 3.21 -21.91 -16.21
CA LYS A 105 2.58 -23.25 -16.13
C LYS A 105 2.79 -23.95 -14.77
N SER A 106 3.57 -23.36 -13.86
CA SER A 106 3.89 -23.94 -12.56
C SER A 106 3.08 -23.30 -11.44
N THR A 107 2.66 -24.11 -10.49
CA THR A 107 1.85 -23.66 -9.33
C THR A 107 2.11 -24.51 -8.10
N ILE A 108 2.23 -23.87 -6.93
CA ILE A 108 2.15 -24.51 -5.60
C ILE A 108 0.90 -23.97 -4.91
N ILE A 109 0.00 -24.86 -4.48
CA ILE A 109 -1.26 -24.51 -3.81
C ILE A 109 -1.32 -25.22 -2.46
N MET A 110 -1.68 -24.48 -1.42
CA MET A 110 -2.05 -25.01 -0.10
C MET A 110 -3.50 -24.61 0.18
N ASP A 111 -4.35 -25.55 0.61
CA ASP A 111 -5.76 -25.28 0.95
C ASP A 111 -6.05 -25.40 2.46
N GLU A 112 -7.24 -24.95 2.88
CA GLU A 112 -7.68 -24.95 4.29
C GLU A 112 -7.77 -26.36 4.92
N ASP A 113 -7.97 -27.38 4.08
CA ASP A 113 -8.00 -28.78 4.50
C ASP A 113 -6.58 -29.38 4.68
N GLY A 114 -5.54 -28.57 4.46
CA GLY A 114 -4.14 -28.94 4.64
C GLY A 114 -3.51 -29.68 3.47
N ARG A 115 -4.20 -29.79 2.32
CA ARG A 115 -3.65 -30.43 1.12
C ARG A 115 -2.72 -29.46 0.40
N ILE A 116 -1.57 -29.99 0.00
CA ILE A 116 -0.56 -29.27 -0.78
C ILE A 116 -0.46 -29.89 -2.18
N THR A 117 -0.61 -29.05 -3.21
CA THR A 117 -0.50 -29.45 -4.62
C THR A 117 0.65 -28.73 -5.29
N ILE A 118 1.60 -29.47 -5.87
CA ILE A 118 2.71 -28.94 -6.66
C ILE A 118 2.49 -29.37 -8.12
N ARG A 119 2.37 -28.41 -9.02
CA ARG A 119 2.20 -28.62 -10.47
C ARG A 119 3.28 -27.90 -11.25
N GLY A 120 3.75 -28.53 -12.31
CA GLY A 120 4.68 -27.95 -13.27
C GLY A 120 5.00 -28.96 -14.37
N THR A 121 5.69 -28.51 -15.42
CA THR A 121 6.12 -29.40 -16.51
C THR A 121 7.27 -30.32 -16.11
N ARG A 122 8.03 -29.93 -15.08
CA ARG A 122 9.12 -30.73 -14.48
C ARG A 122 9.25 -30.33 -13.01
N ILE A 123 9.32 -31.31 -12.11
CA ILE A 123 9.64 -31.12 -10.70
C ILE A 123 10.99 -31.77 -10.43
N VAL A 124 11.96 -30.99 -9.93
CA VAL A 124 13.26 -31.51 -9.51
C VAL A 124 13.33 -31.40 -8.00
N SER A 125 13.32 -32.55 -7.32
CA SER A 125 13.53 -32.65 -5.87
C SER A 125 14.95 -33.12 -5.62
N HIS A 126 15.81 -32.23 -5.12
CA HIS A 126 17.23 -32.48 -4.91
C HIS A 126 17.62 -32.13 -3.47
N ALA A 127 18.34 -33.04 -2.82
CA ALA A 127 18.93 -32.84 -1.50
C ALA A 127 20.41 -33.22 -1.55
N SER A 128 21.28 -32.43 -0.93
CA SER A 128 22.70 -32.78 -0.74
C SER A 128 22.90 -33.93 0.26
N GLY A 129 21.96 -34.08 1.19
CA GLY A 129 21.86 -35.21 2.10
C GLY A 129 20.76 -36.19 1.67
N SER A 130 19.95 -36.64 2.63
CA SER A 130 18.82 -37.52 2.33
C SER A 130 17.57 -36.74 1.91
N ASN A 131 16.88 -37.22 0.88
CA ASN A 131 15.52 -36.79 0.54
C ASN A 131 14.53 -37.77 1.16
N ARG A 132 13.84 -37.38 2.23
CA ARG A 132 13.01 -38.28 3.04
C ARG A 132 11.53 -38.00 2.84
N ILE A 133 10.81 -38.99 2.32
CA ILE A 133 9.35 -38.93 2.12
C ILE A 133 8.70 -39.94 3.08
N ARG A 134 7.64 -39.51 3.78
CA ARG A 134 6.85 -40.38 4.67
C ARG A 134 5.36 -40.13 4.44
N GLY A 135 4.57 -41.19 4.43
CA GLY A 135 3.12 -41.15 4.31
C GLY A 135 2.53 -42.52 4.65
N GLY A 136 1.23 -42.57 4.96
CA GLY A 136 0.52 -43.84 5.13
C GLY A 136 0.46 -44.68 3.84
N SER A 137 0.49 -44.00 2.69
CA SER A 137 0.78 -44.56 1.36
C SER A 137 1.71 -43.60 0.62
N ILE A 138 2.54 -44.14 -0.26
CA ILE A 138 3.35 -43.38 -1.22
C ILE A 138 3.15 -44.01 -2.59
N ASP A 139 2.42 -43.30 -3.44
CA ASP A 139 2.14 -43.72 -4.81
C ASP A 139 3.10 -42.99 -5.77
N LEU A 140 3.99 -43.76 -6.41
CA LEU A 140 4.93 -43.28 -7.41
C LEU A 140 4.66 -44.03 -8.72
N ASN A 141 4.34 -43.27 -9.78
CA ASN A 141 4.08 -43.79 -11.13
C ASN A 141 4.98 -43.08 -12.14
#